data_AF-E6J072-F1
#
_entry.id   AF-E6J072-F1
#
_cell.length_a   1.000
_cell.length_b   1.000
_cell.length_c   1.000
_cell.angle_alpha   90.00
_cell.angle_beta   90.00
_cell.angle_gamma   90.00
#
_symmetry.space_group_name_H-M   'P 1'
#
loop_
_entity.id
_entity.type
_entity.pdbx_description
1 polymer ?
#
loop_
_entity_poly.entity_id
_entity_poly.type
_entity_poly.pdbx_seq_one_letter_code
_entity_poly.pdbx_strand_id
1 'polypeptide(L)'
;MYLPEERETVIRYDELDNCWYFESNVRRHVTKILKMEHAFESIKKEFENNFCISVRAKLSNLNDFSVNPFVRKKAKMTEEQKRRNAERLKSILS
;
A
#
# COMPACT_ATOMS: atom_id res chain seq x y z
N MET A 1 15.02 -7.35 17.94
CA MET A 1 14.11 -7.69 16.82
C MET A 1 12.81 -8.15 17.46
N TYR A 2 11.63 -7.72 17.01
CA TYR A 2 10.36 -7.98 17.72
C TYR A 2 10.00 -9.47 17.87
N LEU A 3 9.48 -9.83 19.04
CA LEU A 3 8.95 -11.17 19.34
C LEU A 3 7.71 -11.48 18.47
N PRO A 4 7.42 -12.74 18.14
CA PRO A 4 6.27 -13.10 17.30
C PRO A 4 4.93 -12.51 17.74
N GLU A 5 4.69 -12.43 19.05
CA GLU A 5 3.51 -11.88 19.69
C GLU A 5 3.41 -10.35 19.61
N GLU A 6 4.54 -9.66 19.42
CA GLU A 6 4.60 -8.20 19.25
C GLU A 6 4.47 -7.80 17.77
N ARG A 7 4.45 -8.77 16.85
CA ARG A 7 4.46 -8.50 15.41
C ARG A 7 3.07 -8.18 14.91
N GLU A 8 2.94 -6.98 14.37
CA GLU A 8 1.68 -6.46 13.85
C GLU A 8 1.88 -5.72 12.53
N THR A 9 0.80 -5.63 11.75
CA THR A 9 0.71 -4.70 10.64
C THR A 9 -0.64 -4.02 10.70
N VAL A 10 -0.63 -2.70 10.88
CA VAL A 10 -1.80 -1.84 10.91
C VAL A 10 -1.85 -1.06 9.61
N ILE A 11 -2.98 -1.16 8.90
CA ILE A 11 -3.23 -0.40 7.67
C ILE A 11 -4.55 0.32 7.86
N ARG A 12 -4.48 1.65 7.93
CA ARG A 12 -5.62 2.50 8.28
C ARG A 12 -5.89 3.48 7.16
N TYR A 13 -7.15 3.57 6.76
CA TYR A 13 -7.63 4.67 5.93
C TYR A 13 -8.09 5.81 6.84
N ASP A 14 -7.70 7.03 6.48
CA ASP A 14 -8.18 8.26 7.10
C ASP A 14 -9.02 9.01 6.08
N GLU A 15 -10.33 9.12 6.36
CA GLU A 15 -11.28 9.73 5.45
C GLU A 15 -11.20 11.26 5.47
N LEU A 16 -10.83 11.86 6.60
CA LEU A 16 -10.68 13.31 6.72
C LEU A 16 -9.51 13.81 5.86
N ASP A 17 -8.39 13.09 5.93
CA ASP A 17 -7.17 13.41 5.18
C ASP A 17 -7.14 12.75 3.78
N ASN A 18 -8.11 11.89 3.46
CA ASN A 18 -8.16 11.06 2.26
C ASN A 18 -6.82 10.35 1.97
N CYS A 19 -6.28 9.66 2.98
CA CYS A 19 -4.96 9.03 2.90
C CYS A 19 -4.91 7.68 3.62
N TRP A 20 -3.86 6.90 3.35
CA TRP A 20 -3.60 5.64 4.01
C TRP A 20 -2.34 5.71 4.87
N TYR A 21 -2.43 5.16 6.07
CA TYR A 21 -1.32 4.95 6.99
C TYR A 21 -0.96 3.47 7.04
N PHE A 22 0.33 3.19 7.01
CA PHE A 22 0.90 1.85 7.09
C PHE A 22 1.88 1.81 8.24
N GLU A 23 1.68 0.91 9.19
CA GLU A 23 2.61 0.64 10.28
C GLU A 23 2.88 -0.85 10.34
N SER A 24 4.15 -1.25 10.36
CA SER A 24 4.48 -2.67 10.37
C SER A 24 5.87 -2.93 10.93
N ASN A 25 5.96 -3.89 11.85
CA ASN A 25 7.20 -4.54 12.27
C ASN A 25 7.32 -5.99 11.75
N VAL A 26 6.33 -6.47 10.98
CA VAL A 26 6.40 -7.78 10.29
C VAL A 26 7.40 -7.69 9.13
N ARG A 27 8.51 -8.42 9.20
CA ARG A 27 9.62 -8.39 8.21
C ARG A 27 9.18 -8.49 6.74
N ARG A 28 8.22 -9.37 6.43
CA ARG A 28 7.69 -9.54 5.06
C ARG A 28 6.94 -8.31 4.57
N HIS A 29 6.20 -7.64 5.46
CA HIS A 29 5.41 -6.46 5.15
C HIS A 29 6.27 -5.20 5.11
N VAL A 30 7.23 -5.06 6.03
CA VAL A 30 8.30 -4.05 5.97
C VAL A 30 8.95 -4.06 4.58
N THR A 31 9.37 -5.23 4.10
CA THR A 31 9.99 -5.36 2.77
C THR A 31 9.05 -4.93 1.64
N LYS A 32 7.76 -5.29 1.70
CA LYS A 32 6.77 -4.90 0.70
C LYS A 32 6.56 -3.39 0.66
N ILE A 33 6.47 -2.75 1.83
CA ILE A 33 6.32 -1.30 1.97
C ILE A 33 7.56 -0.60 1.41
N LEU A 34 8.77 -1.03 1.80
CA LEU A 34 10.02 -0.45 1.31
C LEU A 34 10.22 -0.60 -0.20
N LYS A 35 9.72 -1.66 -0.84
CA LYS A 35 9.74 -1.78 -2.31
C LYS A 35 8.92 -0.69 -3.01
N MET A 36 7.92 -0.15 -2.34
CA MET A 36 7.06 0.92 -2.85
C MET A 36 7.38 2.26 -2.18
N GLU A 37 8.60 2.44 -1.64
CA GLU A 37 8.99 3.63 -0.88
C GLU A 37 8.69 4.95 -1.64
N HIS A 38 8.94 4.98 -2.95
CA HIS A 38 8.66 6.12 -3.83
C HIS A 38 7.18 6.52 -3.93
N ALA A 39 6.25 5.65 -3.52
CA ALA A 39 4.82 5.94 -3.56
C ALA A 39 4.33 6.71 -2.33
N PHE A 40 5.07 6.65 -1.22
CA PHE A 40 4.67 7.26 0.03
C PHE A 40 5.11 8.72 0.10
N GLU A 41 4.25 9.57 0.65
CA GLU A 41 4.55 10.97 0.95
C GLU A 41 5.61 11.06 2.06
N SER A 42 5.53 10.18 3.05
CA SER A 42 6.52 10.07 4.11
C SER A 42 6.72 8.63 4.53
N ILE A 43 7.95 8.31 4.93
CA ILE A 43 8.33 7.02 5.48
C ILE A 43 9.31 7.22 6.64
N LYS A 44 9.00 6.61 7.78
CA LYS A 44 9.89 6.51 8.94
C LYS A 44 10.30 5.05 9.08
N LYS A 45 11.58 4.82 9.33
CA LYS A 45 12.19 3.49 9.45
C LYS A 45 12.90 3.39 10.78
N GLU A 46 12.73 2.27 11.46
CA GLU A 46 13.46 1.94 12.67
C GLU A 46 14.49 0.85 12.34
N PHE A 47 15.72 1.03 12.81
CA PHE A 47 16.83 0.12 12.54
C PHE A 47 17.41 -0.48 13.81
N GLU A 48 17.80 -1.75 13.73
CA GLU A 48 18.53 -2.47 14.77
C GLU A 48 19.58 -3.34 14.08
N ASN A 49 20.84 -3.24 14.49
CA ASN A 49 21.96 -3.97 13.86
C ASN A 49 22.01 -3.82 12.32
N ASN A 50 21.77 -2.60 11.81
CA ASN A 50 21.64 -2.27 10.38
C ASN A 50 20.45 -2.90 9.63
N PHE A 51 19.54 -3.58 10.33
CA PHE A 51 18.31 -4.10 9.75
C PHE A 51 17.13 -3.18 10.03
N CYS A 52 16.36 -2.84 9.00
CA CYS A 52 15.09 -2.14 9.17
C CYS A 52 14.06 -3.10 9.81
N ILE A 53 13.70 -2.84 11.07
CA ILE A 53 12.84 -3.69 11.88
C ILE A 53 11.38 -3.21 11.91
N SER A 54 11.13 -1.93 11.64
CA SER A 54 9.80 -1.34 11.62
C SER A 54 9.70 -0.20 10.61
N VAL A 55 8.51 -0.01 10.05
CA VAL A 55 8.20 1.10 9.13
C VAL A 55 6.88 1.75 9.50
N ARG A 56 6.82 3.07 9.36
CA ARG A 56 5.58 3.85 9.34
C ARG A 56 5.55 4.71 8.09
N ALA A 57 4.49 4.62 7.29
CA ALA A 57 4.41 5.33 6.02
C ALA A 57 3.02 5.93 5.78
N LYS A 58 2.97 7.04 5.04
CA LYS A 58 1.75 7.73 4.64
C LYS A 58 1.62 7.76 3.11
N LEU A 59 0.48 7.32 2.58
CA LEU A 59 0.15 7.38 1.16
C LEU A 59 -1.03 8.33 0.95
N SER A 60 -0.80 9.43 0.25
CA SER A 60 -1.84 10.41 -0.11
C SER A 60 -2.11 10.47 -1.62
N ASN A 61 -1.21 9.95 -2.47
CA ASN A 61 -1.43 9.90 -3.91
C ASN A 61 -2.36 8.72 -4.29
N LEU A 62 -3.65 8.89 -4.07
CA LEU A 62 -4.67 7.90 -4.43
C LEU A 62 -5.07 7.95 -5.91
N ASN A 63 -4.52 8.88 -6.70
CA ASN A 63 -4.77 8.95 -8.14
C ASN A 63 -3.92 7.93 -8.89
N ASP A 64 -2.64 7.82 -8.55
CA ASP A 64 -1.72 6.88 -9.19
C ASP A 64 -1.62 5.54 -8.46
N PHE A 65 -2.06 5.46 -7.20
CA PHE A 65 -1.92 4.26 -6.38
C PHE A 65 -3.24 3.79 -5.77
N SER A 66 -3.34 2.50 -5.52
CA SER A 66 -4.42 1.84 -4.78
C SER A 66 -3.85 0.96 -3.67
N VAL A 67 -4.70 0.55 -2.72
CA VAL A 67 -4.31 -0.26 -1.57
C VAL A 67 -5.10 -1.58 -1.56
N ASN A 68 -4.41 -2.73 -1.66
CA ASN A 68 -5.01 -4.06 -1.47
C ASN A 68 -3.96 -5.15 -1.11
N PRO A 69 -3.84 -5.52 0.17
CA PRO A 69 -3.88 -4.57 1.30
C PRO A 69 -2.64 -3.65 1.30
N PHE A 70 -1.68 -3.90 0.40
CA PHE A 70 -0.50 -3.05 0.19
C PHE A 70 -0.65 -2.17 -1.04
N VAL A 71 0.18 -1.14 -1.10
CA VAL A 71 0.23 -0.18 -2.20
C VAL A 71 0.51 -0.89 -3.53
N ARG A 72 -0.30 -0.56 -4.54
CA ARG A 72 -0.13 -0.99 -5.93
C ARG A 72 -0.26 0.22 -6.84
N LYS A 73 0.53 0.26 -7.90
CA LYS A 73 0.38 1.28 -8.95
C LYS A 73 -0.90 0.99 -9.74
N LYS A 74 -1.75 1.99 -9.92
CA LYS A 74 -2.92 1.90 -10.79
C LYS A 74 -2.43 1.86 -12.24
N ALA A 75 -2.99 0.95 -13.03
CA ALA A 75 -2.77 0.94 -14.46
C ALA A 75 -3.43 2.18 -15.08
N LYS A 76 -2.65 3.01 -15.80
CA LYS A 76 -3.23 4.07 -16.64
C LYS A 76 -3.81 3.40 -17.88
N MET A 77 -5.11 3.13 -17.86
CA MET A 77 -5.83 2.61 -19.01
C MET A 77 -6.36 3.75 -19.86
N THR A 78 -6.29 3.61 -21.18
CA THR A 78 -6.97 4.52 -22.10
C THR A 78 -8.49 4.38 -21.96
N GLU A 79 -9.24 5.41 -22.37
CA GLU A 79 -10.72 5.38 -22.32
C GLU A 79 -11.31 4.19 -23.10
N GLU A 80 -10.66 3.79 -24.19
CA GLU A 80 -11.06 2.63 -24.98
C GLU A 80 -10.86 1.30 -24.23
N GLN A 81 -9.74 1.16 -23.51
CA GLN A 81 -9.48 0.00 -22.65
C GLN A 81 -10.46 -0.06 -21.46
N LYS A 82 -10.82 1.10 -20.88
CA LYS A 82 -11.84 1.18 -19.83
C LYS A 82 -13.21 0.70 -20.33
N ARG A 83 -13.64 1.15 -21.51
CA ARG A 83 -14.91 0.71 -22.13
C ARG A 83 -14.93 -0.79 -22.38
N ARG A 84 -13.91 -1.35 -23.02
CA ARG A 84 -13.81 -2.80 -23.29
C ARG A 84 -13.86 -3.63 -22.01
N ASN A 85 -13.18 -3.18 -20.95
CA ASN A 85 -13.20 -3.86 -19.66
C ASN A 85 -14.59 -3.77 -18.99
N ALA A 86 -15.26 -2.63 -19.06
CA ALA A 86 -16.61 -2.47 -18.53
C ALA A 86 -17.64 -3.33 -19.27
N GLU A 87 -17.55 -3.42 -20.61
CA GLU A 87 -18.39 -4.29 -21.43
C GLU A 87 -18.18 -5.77 -21.09
N ARG A 88 -16.92 -6.19 -20.95
CA ARG A 88 -16.58 -7.57 -20.54
C ARG A 88 -17.07 -7.89 -19.13
N LEU A 89 -17.07 -6.93 -18.21
CA LEU A 89 -17.61 -7.15 -16.87
C LEU A 89 -19.13 -7.32 -16.90
N LYS A 90 -19.82 -6.48 -17.70
CA LYS A 90 -21.28 -6.57 -17.88
C LYS A 90 -21.70 -7.92 -18.46
N SER A 91 -20.94 -8.46 -19.42
CA SER A 91 -21.25 -9.77 -20.02
C SER A 91 -21.02 -10.97 -19.08
N ILE A 92 -20.23 -10.79 -18.02
CA ILE A 92 -19.99 -11.84 -17.01
C ILE A 92 -21.06 -11.77 -15.89
N LEU A 93 -21.63 -10.59 -15.67
CA LEU A 93 -22.60 -10.31 -14.61
C LEU A 93 -24.06 -10.43 -15.07
N SER A 94 -24.32 -10.55 -16.38
CA SER A 94 -25.65 -10.88 -16.94
C SER A 94 -25.81 -12.37 -17.13
#